data_AF-A0A6I1MPQ5-F1
#
_entry.id   AF-A0A6I1MPQ5-F1
#
_cell.length_a   1.000
_cell.length_b   1.000
_cell.length_c   1.000
_cell.angle_alpha   90.00
_cell.angle_beta   90.00
_cell.angle_gamma   90.00
#
_symmetry.space_group_name_H-M   'P 1'
#
loop_
_entity.id
_entity.type
_entity.pdbx_description
1 polymer ?
#
loop_
_entity_poly.entity_id
_entity_poly.type
_entity_poly.pdbx_seq_one_letter_code
_entity_poly.pdbx_strand_id
1 'polypeptide(L)'
;MKKVNNIVNNFLYKEYLKKNNEYEFNREFCKHNMEHFLNMARISYIICLEKNIPIDKEIIYAIALLHDIGRWKEYKEGIPHEKASYELSGDILVQCGFNSNDITIIKDAILNHRNKYAKGINKIFYESDKLSRSCFICKSENKCKWSKEKKNMLIKY
;
A
#
# COMPACT_ATOMS: atom_id res chain seq x y z
N MET A 1 3.25 -7.98 15.71
CA MET A 1 1.91 -7.54 15.25
C MET A 1 1.27 -6.45 16.12
N LYS A 2 1.87 -6.11 17.29
CA LYS A 2 1.35 -5.06 18.16
C LYS A 2 1.38 -3.68 17.50
N LYS A 3 2.51 -3.31 16.85
CA LYS A 3 2.68 -2.02 16.16
C LYS A 3 1.70 -1.89 14.97
N VAL A 4 1.45 -2.99 14.26
CA VAL A 4 0.43 -3.04 13.19
C VAL A 4 -0.98 -2.80 13.71
N ASN A 5 -1.37 -3.46 14.80
CA ASN A 5 -2.68 -3.23 15.43
C ASN A 5 -2.81 -1.80 15.98
N ASN A 6 -1.71 -1.18 16.42
CA ASN A 6 -1.70 0.24 16.76
C ASN A 6 -2.00 1.13 15.55
N ILE A 7 -1.44 0.82 14.36
CA ILE A 7 -1.74 1.57 13.12
C ILE A 7 -3.24 1.51 12.81
N VAL A 8 -3.83 0.30 12.79
CA VAL A 8 -5.26 0.11 12.48
C VAL A 8 -6.16 0.87 13.46
N ASN A 9 -5.72 1.01 14.72
CA ASN A 9 -6.46 1.74 15.75
C ASN A 9 -6.13 3.24 15.84
N ASN A 10 -5.09 3.71 15.16
CA ASN A 10 -4.62 5.08 15.20
C ASN A 10 -5.66 6.06 14.63
N PHE A 11 -5.86 7.18 15.31
CA PHE A 11 -6.84 8.19 14.92
C PHE A 11 -6.55 8.79 13.54
N LEU A 12 -5.31 9.23 13.29
CA LEU A 12 -4.92 9.82 12.00
C LEU A 12 -5.08 8.81 10.85
N TYR A 13 -4.71 7.55 11.09
CA TYR A 13 -4.90 6.48 10.11
C TYR A 13 -6.37 6.35 9.70
N LYS A 14 -7.28 6.24 10.68
CA LYS A 14 -8.73 6.14 10.44
C LYS A 14 -9.27 7.37 9.71
N GLU A 15 -8.84 8.56 10.10
CA GLU A 15 -9.25 9.81 9.45
C GLU A 15 -8.81 9.89 7.99
N TYR A 16 -7.57 9.47 7.67
CA TYR A 16 -7.09 9.47 6.28
C TYR A 16 -7.78 8.41 5.42
N LEU A 17 -8.08 7.23 5.98
CA LEU A 17 -8.88 6.24 5.26
C LEU A 17 -10.32 6.71 5.03
N LYS A 18 -10.92 7.41 6.00
CA LYS A 18 -12.25 8.01 5.83
C LYS A 18 -12.26 8.99 4.66
N LYS A 19 -11.27 9.89 4.59
CA LYS A 19 -11.11 10.82 3.46
C LYS A 19 -10.93 10.09 2.13
N ASN A 20 -10.09 9.05 2.08
CA ASN A 20 -9.96 8.22 0.87
C ASN A 20 -11.32 7.65 0.44
N ASN A 21 -12.07 7.07 1.39
CA ASN A 21 -13.37 6.47 1.11
C ASN A 21 -14.40 7.50 0.61
N GLU A 22 -14.39 8.73 1.13
CA GLU A 22 -15.26 9.82 0.67
C GLU A 22 -14.98 10.17 -0.80
N TYR A 23 -13.71 10.35 -1.18
CA TYR A 23 -13.33 10.63 -2.57
C TYR A 23 -13.54 9.42 -3.50
N GLU A 24 -13.47 8.20 -2.97
CA GLU A 24 -13.65 6.96 -3.74
C GLU A 24 -15.06 6.37 -3.66
N PHE A 25 -16.04 7.09 -3.10
CA PHE A 25 -17.39 6.58 -2.87
C PHE A 25 -18.01 6.02 -4.16
N ASN A 26 -18.04 6.82 -5.23
CA ASN A 26 -18.56 6.45 -6.55
C ASN A 26 -17.50 5.86 -7.50
N ARG A 27 -16.32 5.51 -7.00
CA ARG A 27 -15.24 4.97 -7.84
C ARG A 27 -15.59 3.56 -8.31
N GLU A 28 -15.74 3.41 -9.63
CA GLU A 28 -16.00 2.12 -10.29
C GLU A 28 -14.76 1.19 -10.29
N PHE A 29 -13.56 1.76 -10.31
CA PHE A 29 -12.29 1.02 -10.36
C PHE A 29 -11.80 0.60 -8.98
N CYS A 30 -10.73 -0.21 -8.93
CA CYS A 30 -10.07 -0.63 -7.70
C CYS A 30 -9.86 0.57 -6.74
N LYS A 31 -10.35 0.42 -5.51
CA LYS A 31 -10.27 1.38 -4.42
C LYS A 31 -9.06 1.11 -3.52
N HIS A 32 -8.67 2.08 -2.73
CA HIS A 32 -7.58 1.97 -1.75
C HIS A 32 -8.16 1.64 -0.38
N ASN A 33 -8.63 0.39 -0.25
CA ASN A 33 -9.32 -0.11 0.93
C ASN A 33 -8.47 -1.15 1.69
N MET A 34 -8.99 -1.60 2.84
CA MET A 34 -8.31 -2.57 3.70
C MET A 34 -8.00 -3.89 2.99
N GLU A 35 -8.86 -4.34 2.08
CA GLU A 35 -8.62 -5.57 1.29
C GLU A 35 -7.38 -5.42 0.41
N HIS A 36 -7.27 -4.32 -0.34
CA HIS A 36 -6.09 -4.01 -1.15
C HIS A 36 -4.81 -3.99 -0.30
N PHE A 37 -4.85 -3.33 0.86
CA PHE A 37 -3.70 -3.23 1.76
C PHE A 37 -3.28 -4.58 2.33
N LEU A 38 -4.23 -5.39 2.81
CA LEU A 38 -3.90 -6.70 3.37
C LEU A 38 -3.44 -7.69 2.30
N ASN A 39 -4.00 -7.62 1.09
CA ASN A 39 -3.54 -8.44 -0.03
C ASN A 39 -2.10 -8.09 -0.40
N MET A 40 -1.77 -6.79 -0.53
CA MET A 40 -0.40 -6.36 -0.74
C MET A 40 0.53 -6.87 0.38
N ALA A 41 0.14 -6.71 1.66
CA ALA A 41 0.94 -7.13 2.80
C ALA A 41 1.25 -8.64 2.78
N ARG A 42 0.23 -9.46 2.49
CA ARG A 42 0.33 -10.92 2.47
C ARG A 42 1.17 -11.40 1.29
N ILE A 43 0.95 -10.85 0.09
CA ILE A 43 1.77 -11.16 -1.09
C ILE A 43 3.23 -10.77 -0.84
N SER A 44 3.50 -9.56 -0.33
CA SER A 44 4.86 -9.14 0.04
C SER A 44 5.50 -10.09 1.06
N TYR A 45 4.74 -10.50 2.08
CA TYR A 45 5.24 -11.42 3.09
C TYR A 45 5.59 -12.80 2.51
N ILE A 46 4.74 -13.36 1.64
CA ILE A 46 5.01 -14.62 0.94
C ILE A 46 6.29 -14.50 0.11
N ILE A 47 6.42 -13.44 -0.71
CA ILE A 47 7.61 -13.21 -1.54
C ILE A 47 8.88 -13.09 -0.68
N CYS A 48 8.81 -12.37 0.45
CA CYS A 48 9.94 -12.24 1.36
C CYS A 48 10.35 -13.59 1.98
N LEU A 49 9.38 -14.43 2.35
CA LEU A 49 9.65 -15.78 2.86
C LEU A 49 10.30 -16.66 1.80
N GLU A 50 9.73 -16.74 0.59
CA GLU A 50 10.25 -17.57 -0.51
C GLU A 50 11.66 -17.15 -0.93
N LYS A 51 11.98 -15.85 -0.87
CA LYS A 51 13.30 -15.31 -1.22
C LYS A 51 14.27 -15.23 -0.04
N ASN A 52 13.89 -15.71 1.15
CA ASN A 52 14.68 -15.62 2.38
C ASN A 52 15.16 -14.19 2.70
N ILE A 53 14.30 -13.18 2.49
CA ILE A 53 14.63 -11.78 2.74
C ILE A 53 14.38 -11.46 4.22
N PRO A 54 15.42 -11.04 4.97
CA PRO A 54 15.29 -10.78 6.41
C PRO A 54 14.63 -9.41 6.65
N ILE A 55 13.30 -9.40 6.70
CA ILE A 55 12.51 -8.23 7.08
C ILE A 55 11.44 -8.60 8.10
N ASP A 56 11.24 -7.72 9.09
CA ASP A 56 10.18 -7.88 10.07
C ASP A 56 8.80 -7.80 9.41
N LYS A 57 7.93 -8.76 9.73
CA LYS A 57 6.54 -8.82 9.28
C LYS A 57 5.77 -7.52 9.56
N GLU A 58 6.00 -6.87 10.70
CA GLU A 58 5.34 -5.61 11.05
C GLU A 58 5.76 -4.45 10.14
N ILE A 59 6.99 -4.44 9.64
CA ILE A 59 7.46 -3.44 8.66
C ILE A 59 6.70 -3.64 7.34
N ILE A 60 6.58 -4.88 6.85
CA ILE A 60 5.81 -5.20 5.64
C ILE A 60 4.36 -4.73 5.76
N TYR A 61 3.70 -5.07 6.86
CA TYR A 61 2.30 -4.70 7.09
C TYR A 61 2.14 -3.19 7.24
N ALA A 62 3.08 -2.50 7.90
CA ALA A 62 3.04 -1.05 8.03
C ALA A 62 3.15 -0.36 6.66
N ILE A 63 4.07 -0.79 5.80
CA ILE A 63 4.19 -0.28 4.42
C ILE A 63 2.86 -0.44 3.68
N ALA A 64 2.31 -1.65 3.69
CA ALA A 64 1.09 -1.95 2.96
C ALA A 64 -0.14 -1.18 3.48
N LEU A 65 -0.28 -1.00 4.79
CA LEU A 65 -1.38 -0.23 5.36
C LEU A 65 -1.25 1.27 5.07
N LEU A 66 -0.02 1.79 4.96
CA LEU A 66 0.23 3.23 4.91
C LEU A 66 0.49 3.78 3.49
N HIS A 67 0.85 2.95 2.50
CA HIS A 67 1.32 3.44 1.20
C HIS A 67 0.33 4.34 0.43
N ASP A 68 -0.97 4.16 0.63
CA ASP A 68 -2.03 4.86 -0.09
C ASP A 68 -2.89 5.78 0.80
N ILE A 69 -2.53 6.02 2.06
CA ILE A 69 -3.31 6.89 2.98
C ILE A 69 -3.38 8.35 2.50
N GLY A 70 -2.47 8.75 1.60
CA GLY A 70 -2.44 10.07 0.98
C GLY A 70 -3.29 10.22 -0.28
N ARG A 71 -4.07 9.21 -0.69
CA ARG A 71 -4.83 9.25 -1.96
C ARG A 71 -5.79 10.44 -2.05
N TRP A 72 -6.45 10.81 -0.96
CA TRP A 72 -7.35 11.96 -0.89
C TRP A 72 -6.65 13.29 -1.24
N LYS A 73 -5.35 13.44 -0.96
CA LYS A 73 -4.57 14.62 -1.37
C LYS A 73 -4.30 14.67 -2.86
N GLU A 74 -4.15 13.52 -3.52
CA GLU A 74 -4.02 13.48 -4.98
C GLU A 74 -5.31 13.96 -5.64
N TYR A 75 -6.47 13.56 -5.12
CA TYR A 75 -7.76 14.04 -5.62
C TYR A 75 -8.00 15.52 -5.36
N LYS A 76 -7.68 15.99 -4.15
CA LYS A 76 -8.00 17.35 -3.70
C LYS A 76 -7.01 18.40 -4.18
N GLU A 77 -5.72 18.08 -4.13
CA GLU A 77 -4.62 19.05 -4.22
C GLU A 77 -3.67 18.73 -5.39
N GLY A 78 -3.86 17.60 -6.09
CA GLY A 78 -2.97 17.17 -7.18
C GLY A 78 -1.61 16.67 -6.71
N ILE A 79 -1.41 16.51 -5.39
CA ILE A 79 -0.15 16.02 -4.81
C ILE A 79 -0.03 14.51 -5.08
N PRO A 80 1.07 14.00 -5.67
CA PRO A 80 1.25 12.57 -5.88
C PRO A 80 1.09 11.78 -4.56
N HIS A 81 0.20 10.79 -4.55
CA HIS A 81 -0.19 10.11 -3.32
C HIS A 81 0.98 9.43 -2.60
N GLU A 82 2.01 8.96 -3.31
CA GLU A 82 3.22 8.40 -2.70
C GLU A 82 3.97 9.42 -1.84
N LYS A 83 4.00 10.70 -2.26
CA LYS A 83 4.60 11.79 -1.48
C LYS A 83 3.71 12.20 -0.32
N ALA A 84 2.41 12.29 -0.56
CA ALA A 84 1.44 12.57 0.51
C ALA A 84 1.48 11.49 1.60
N SER A 85 1.44 10.20 1.23
CA SER A 85 1.55 9.08 2.16
C SER A 85 2.88 9.07 2.89
N TYR A 86 4.00 9.37 2.21
CA TYR A 86 5.32 9.48 2.84
C TYR A 86 5.32 10.49 4.00
N GLU A 87 4.75 11.68 3.79
CA GLU A 87 4.65 12.71 4.83
C GLU A 87 3.70 12.26 5.95
N LEU A 88 2.47 11.87 5.60
CA LEU A 88 1.42 11.52 6.57
C LEU A 88 1.77 10.30 7.45
N SER A 89 2.61 9.38 6.95
CA SER A 89 2.98 8.16 7.68
C SER A 89 3.92 8.42 8.85
N GLY A 90 4.68 9.52 8.84
CA GLY A 90 5.71 9.78 9.86
C GLY A 90 5.15 9.78 11.28
N ASP A 91 4.15 10.64 11.53
CA ASP A 91 3.53 10.77 12.85
C ASP A 91 2.83 9.49 13.31
N ILE A 92 2.15 8.80 12.39
CA ILE A 92 1.48 7.53 12.68
C ILE A 92 2.49 6.49 13.16
N LEU A 93 3.62 6.36 12.47
CA LEU A 93 4.64 5.37 12.80
C LEU A 93 5.29 5.65 14.16
N VAL A 94 5.59 6.93 14.46
CA VAL A 94 6.10 7.34 15.77
C VAL A 94 5.09 6.99 16.87
N GLN A 95 3.82 7.38 16.70
CA GLN A 95 2.74 7.09 17.66
C GLN A 95 2.50 5.59 17.86
N CYS A 96 2.78 4.77 16.84
CA CYS A 96 2.59 3.31 16.89
C CYS A 96 3.81 2.56 17.46
N GLY A 97 4.91 3.25 17.76
CA GLY A 97 6.09 2.69 18.42
C GLY A 97 7.13 2.09 17.47
N PHE A 98 7.19 2.54 16.22
CA PHE A 98 8.29 2.19 15.32
C PHE A 98 9.55 3.00 15.64
N ASN A 99 10.71 2.38 15.57
CA ASN A 99 11.99 3.06 15.76
C ASN A 99 12.40 3.84 14.49
N SER A 100 13.44 4.67 14.57
CA SER A 100 13.91 5.50 13.45
C SER A 100 14.34 4.71 12.21
N ASN A 101 14.95 3.53 12.40
CA ASN A 101 15.39 2.68 11.30
C ASN A 101 14.18 2.06 10.59
N ASP A 102 13.23 1.50 11.34
CA ASP A 102 11.97 0.97 10.80
C ASP A 102 11.22 2.07 10.03
N ILE A 103 11.10 3.28 10.61
CA ILE A 103 10.41 4.41 9.98
C ILE A 103 11.05 4.76 8.64
N THR A 104 12.38 4.80 8.58
CA THR A 104 13.13 5.12 7.36
C THR A 104 12.84 4.08 6.27
N ILE A 105 12.89 2.79 6.60
CA ILE A 105 12.58 1.69 5.67
C ILE A 105 11.15 1.79 5.17
N ILE A 106 10.18 2.00 6.08
CA ILE A 106 8.76 2.07 5.74
C ILE A 106 8.50 3.25 4.79
N LYS A 107 9.00 4.43 5.15
CA LYS A 107 8.81 5.64 4.35
C LYS A 107 9.48 5.53 2.97
N ASP A 108 10.67 4.97 2.88
CA ASP A 108 11.35 4.76 1.59
C ASP A 108 10.55 3.82 0.66
N ALA A 109 10.00 2.73 1.20
CA ALA A 109 9.15 1.82 0.44
C ALA A 109 7.85 2.48 -0.03
N ILE A 110 7.22 3.31 0.82
CA ILE A 110 6.04 4.11 0.46
C ILE A 110 6.36 5.07 -0.68
N LEU A 111 7.49 5.79 -0.62
CA LEU A 111 7.86 6.74 -1.66
C LEU A 111 8.12 6.05 -3.01
N ASN A 112 8.62 4.80 -2.97
CA ASN A 112 8.99 4.03 -4.14
C ASN A 112 7.91 3.07 -4.66
N HIS A 113 6.74 2.96 -4.04
CA HIS A 113 5.74 1.94 -4.41
C HIS A 113 5.17 2.10 -5.85
N ARG A 114 5.40 3.25 -6.50
CA ARG A 114 5.06 3.49 -7.93
C ARG A 114 6.27 3.40 -8.88
N ASN A 115 7.47 3.24 -8.35
CA ASN A 115 8.70 3.26 -9.12
C ASN A 115 8.95 1.89 -9.77
N LYS A 116 8.67 1.78 -11.08
CA LYS A 116 8.91 0.54 -11.84
C LYS A 116 10.37 0.08 -11.87
N TYR A 117 11.31 1.01 -11.63
CA TYR A 117 12.75 0.79 -11.60
C TYR A 117 13.30 0.59 -10.18
N ALA A 118 12.42 0.50 -9.17
CA ALA A 118 12.81 0.16 -7.80
C ALA A 118 13.63 -1.15 -7.78
N LYS A 119 14.60 -1.21 -6.86
CA LYS A 119 15.48 -2.35 -6.66
C LYS A 119 15.33 -2.89 -5.24
N GLY A 120 15.87 -4.09 -5.00
CA GLY A 120 15.84 -4.73 -3.70
C GLY A 120 14.41 -4.88 -3.17
N ILE A 121 14.20 -4.52 -1.91
CA ILE A 121 12.92 -4.73 -1.24
C ILE A 121 11.79 -3.83 -1.78
N ASN A 122 12.12 -2.62 -2.26
CA ASN A 122 11.14 -1.72 -2.86
C ASN A 122 10.54 -2.29 -4.14
N LYS A 123 11.29 -3.12 -4.88
CA LYS A 123 10.77 -3.85 -6.04
C LYS A 123 9.65 -4.81 -5.64
N ILE A 124 9.78 -5.48 -4.50
CA ILE A 124 8.78 -6.42 -3.99
C ILE A 124 7.49 -5.68 -3.62
N PHE A 125 7.59 -4.54 -2.94
CA PHE A 125 6.41 -3.75 -2.59
C PHE A 125 5.72 -3.17 -3.84
N TYR A 126 6.50 -2.64 -4.79
CA TYR A 126 5.97 -2.21 -6.10
C TYR A 126 5.20 -3.34 -6.79
N GLU A 127 5.77 -4.55 -6.85
CA GLU A 127 5.13 -5.70 -7.50
C GLU A 127 3.90 -6.17 -6.73
N SER A 128 3.98 -6.24 -5.40
CA SER A 128 2.88 -6.70 -4.54
C SER A 128 1.65 -5.80 -4.62
N ASP A 129 1.83 -4.47 -4.68
CA ASP A 129 0.73 -3.51 -4.89
C ASP A 129 0.03 -3.70 -6.26
N LYS A 130 0.77 -4.16 -7.28
CA LYS A 130 0.15 -4.49 -8.56
C LYS A 130 -0.56 -5.84 -8.49
N LEU A 131 0.07 -6.84 -7.88
CA LEU A 131 -0.44 -8.21 -7.76
C LEU A 131 -1.67 -8.32 -6.86
N SER A 132 -1.86 -7.42 -5.90
CA SER A 132 -2.99 -7.42 -4.96
C SER A 132 -4.36 -7.19 -5.60
N ARG A 133 -4.41 -6.87 -6.91
CA ARG A 133 -5.64 -6.55 -7.65
C ARG A 133 -6.21 -7.79 -8.34
N SER A 134 -7.41 -8.19 -7.98
CA SER A 134 -8.10 -9.37 -8.50
C SER A 134 -8.74 -9.14 -9.89
N CYS A 135 -7.92 -8.84 -10.92
CA CYS A 135 -8.44 -8.49 -12.24
C CYS A 135 -9.26 -9.62 -12.89
N PHE A 136 -8.95 -10.88 -12.60
CA PHE A 136 -9.65 -12.08 -13.10
C PHE A 136 -11.15 -12.15 -12.75
N ILE A 137 -11.63 -11.38 -11.76
CA ILE A 137 -13.05 -11.27 -11.38
C ILE A 137 -13.57 -9.83 -11.46
N CYS A 138 -12.82 -8.92 -12.08
CA CYS A 138 -13.17 -7.50 -12.11
C CYS A 138 -14.31 -7.21 -13.10
N LYS A 139 -15.45 -6.73 -12.59
CA LYS A 139 -16.62 -6.36 -13.43
C LYS A 139 -16.36 -5.18 -14.37
N SER A 140 -15.41 -4.32 -14.02
CA SER A 140 -15.07 -3.11 -14.79
C SER A 140 -13.77 -3.29 -15.59
N GLU A 141 -13.37 -4.54 -15.87
CA GLU A 141 -12.15 -4.89 -16.60
C GLU A 141 -12.08 -4.22 -17.98
N ASN A 142 -13.20 -4.21 -18.70
CA ASN A 142 -13.33 -3.64 -20.05
C ASN A 142 -13.14 -2.11 -20.10
N LYS A 143 -13.43 -1.41 -19.00
CA LYS A 143 -13.23 0.04 -18.86
C LYS A 143 -11.87 0.40 -18.24
N CYS A 144 -11.11 -0.59 -17.78
CA CYS A 144 -9.88 -0.35 -17.03
C CYS A 144 -8.75 0.16 -17.95
N LYS A 145 -8.08 1.24 -17.51
CA LYS A 145 -6.93 1.84 -18.23
C LYS A 145 -5.67 0.98 -18.26
N TRP A 146 -5.59 -0.09 -17.47
CA TRP A 146 -4.45 -1.00 -17.52
C TRP A 146 -4.51 -1.82 -18.81
N SER A 147 -3.36 -1.98 -19.48
CA SER A 147 -3.24 -2.89 -20.61
C SER A 147 -3.41 -4.34 -20.15
N LYS A 148 -3.72 -5.25 -21.07
CA LYS A 148 -3.98 -6.66 -20.75
C LYS A 148 -2.79 -7.31 -20.03
N GLU A 149 -1.56 -6.93 -20.40
CA GLU A 149 -0.31 -7.45 -19.82
C GLU A 149 -0.11 -7.00 -18.36
N LYS A 150 -0.72 -5.88 -17.96
CA LYS A 150 -0.66 -5.37 -16.57
C LYS A 150 -1.73 -5.97 -15.68
N LYS A 151 -2.79 -6.56 -16.24
CA LYS A 151 -3.92 -7.11 -15.47
C LYS A 151 -3.57 -8.49 -14.92
N ASN A 152 -3.93 -8.76 -13.67
CA ASN A 152 -3.74 -10.06 -13.05
C ASN A 152 -4.90 -10.99 -13.45
N MET A 153 -4.77 -11.64 -14.61
CA MET A 153 -5.77 -12.60 -15.10
C MET A 153 -5.57 -14.02 -14.54
N LEU A 154 -4.46 -14.25 -13.86
CA LEU A 154 -4.08 -15.52 -13.23
C LEU A 154 -3.60 -15.24 -11.81
N ILE A 155 -3.84 -16.20 -10.91
CA ILE A 155 -3.33 -16.17 -9.53
C ILE A 155 -1.84 -16.53 -9.55
N LYS A 156 -1.03 -15.85 -8.73
CA LYS A 156 0.44 -16.06 -8.65
C LYS A 156 0.95 -16.36 -7.24
N TYR A 157 0.25 -15.89 -6.21
CA TYR A 157 0.59 -15.99 -4.78
C TYR A 157 -0.70 -16.16 -3.97
#